data_AF-A0A0R0C8F3-F1
#
_entry.id   AF-A0A0R0C8F3-F1
#
_cell.length_a   1.000
_cell.length_b   1.000
_cell.length_c   1.000
_cell.angle_alpha   90.00
_cell.angle_beta   90.00
_cell.angle_gamma   90.00
#
_symmetry.space_group_name_H-M   'P 1'
#
loop_
_entity.id
_entity.type
_entity.pdbx_description
1 polymer ?
#
loop_
_entity_poly.entity_id
_entity_poly.type
_entity_poly.pdbx_seq_one_letter_code
_entity_poly.pdbx_strand_id
1 'polypeptide(L)'
;MDQSHISLQPAEAEAIVLPLSLDGLLEAGLQNFPPSELALERAIALTEDALMPQVAALRSYPLEVLIAADEALAALPSLLGCTDTGSLQLGIDDVERGFNQVAQVAAGMPAHAVGLPAQPRFVAALLVVRELMHHVGWKQLQLR
;
A
#
# COMPACT_ATOMS: atom_id res chain seq x y z
N MET A 1 20.96 5.36 -8.23
CA MET A 1 19.88 4.34 -8.22
C MET A 1 18.61 5.16 -8.26
N ASP A 2 17.85 5.06 -9.33
CA ASP A 2 16.61 5.83 -9.52
C ASP A 2 15.62 5.36 -8.46
N GLN A 3 15.38 6.17 -7.43
CA GLN A 3 14.31 5.91 -6.48
C GLN A 3 13.01 6.27 -7.19
N SER A 4 12.39 5.28 -7.82
CA SER A 4 11.11 5.49 -8.50
C SER A 4 10.07 5.92 -7.45
N HIS A 5 9.75 7.21 -7.47
CA HIS A 5 8.70 7.77 -6.64
C HIS A 5 7.37 7.10 -6.95
N ILE A 6 6.53 6.95 -5.92
CA ILE A 6 5.18 6.43 -6.07
C ILE A 6 4.37 7.48 -6.84
N SER A 7 4.04 7.15 -8.09
CA SER A 7 3.17 7.94 -8.93
C SER A 7 1.76 7.38 -8.86
N LEU A 8 0.81 8.24 -8.47
CA LEU A 8 -0.59 7.95 -8.33
C LEU A 8 -1.34 8.71 -9.41
N GLN A 9 -1.79 8.01 -10.47
CA GLN A 9 -2.55 8.66 -11.53
C GLN A 9 -4.03 8.25 -11.46
N PRO A 10 -4.94 9.20 -11.15
CA PRO A 10 -6.35 9.02 -11.37
C PRO A 10 -6.64 8.86 -12.87
N ALA A 11 -7.59 8.00 -13.24
CA ALA A 11 -7.87 7.66 -14.64
C ALA A 11 -8.09 8.86 -15.58
N GLU A 12 -8.65 9.97 -15.07
CA GLU A 12 -8.95 11.18 -15.82
C GLU A 12 -8.21 12.42 -15.28
N ALA A 13 -7.06 12.23 -14.62
CA ALA A 13 -6.30 13.34 -14.05
C ALA A 13 -4.79 13.24 -14.25
N GLU A 14 -4.10 14.33 -13.89
CA GLU A 14 -2.64 14.37 -13.83
C GLU A 14 -2.12 13.48 -12.71
N ALA A 15 -0.94 12.90 -12.92
CA ALA A 15 -0.29 12.05 -11.95
C ALA A 15 0.18 12.86 -10.74
N ILE A 16 -0.18 12.38 -9.55
CA ILE A 16 0.29 12.90 -8.27
C ILE A 16 1.50 12.07 -7.85
N VAL A 17 2.66 12.71 -7.76
CA VAL A 17 3.90 12.05 -7.34
C VAL A 17 4.08 12.24 -5.84
N LEU A 18 4.11 11.14 -5.09
CA LEU A 18 4.45 11.17 -3.68
C LEU A 18 5.97 11.27 -3.51
N PRO A 19 6.48 12.07 -2.55
CA PRO A 19 7.90 12.09 -2.20
C PRO A 19 8.29 10.84 -1.37
N LEU A 20 7.87 9.66 -1.83
CA LEU A 20 8.02 8.36 -1.20
C LEU A 20 8.26 7.30 -2.28
N SER A 21 9.08 6.31 -2.00
CA SER A 21 9.28 5.12 -2.83
C SER A 21 9.15 3.86 -1.98
N LEU A 22 8.77 2.74 -2.57
CA LEU A 22 8.77 1.46 -1.84
C LEU A 22 10.18 1.09 -1.37
N ASP A 23 11.20 1.38 -2.17
CA ASP A 23 12.61 1.14 -1.79
C ASP A 23 12.99 1.98 -0.56
N GLY A 24 12.55 3.24 -0.47
CA GLY A 24 12.75 4.07 0.71
C GLY A 24 12.10 3.50 1.97
N LEU A 25 10.91 2.89 1.84
CA LEU A 25 10.26 2.19 2.96
C LEU A 25 10.99 0.91 3.37
N LEU A 26 11.53 0.16 2.40
CA LEU A 26 12.37 -1.01 2.65
C LEU A 26 13.63 -0.62 3.43
N GLU A 27 14.34 0.40 2.95
CA GLU A 27 15.54 0.97 3.58
C GLU A 27 15.24 1.54 4.98
N ALA A 28 14.04 2.10 5.19
CA ALA A 28 13.61 2.61 6.48
C ALA A 28 13.36 1.51 7.54
N GLY A 29 13.31 0.24 7.14
CA GLY A 29 13.28 -0.91 8.04
C GLY A 29 12.44 -2.09 7.56
N LEU A 30 11.59 -1.92 6.52
CA LEU A 30 10.70 -2.98 6.06
C LEU A 30 11.41 -4.10 5.27
N GLN A 31 12.68 -3.92 4.88
CA GLN A 31 13.47 -4.95 4.19
C GLN A 31 13.64 -6.25 4.99
N ASN A 32 13.50 -6.20 6.32
CA ASN A 32 13.57 -7.37 7.18
C ASN A 32 12.16 -7.98 7.34
N PHE A 33 12.07 -9.31 7.18
CA PHE A 33 10.82 -10.04 7.38
C PHE A 33 10.98 -11.10 8.49
N PRO A 34 10.09 -11.16 9.49
CA PRO A 34 8.95 -10.26 9.70
C PRO A 34 9.39 -8.83 10.07
N PRO A 35 8.62 -7.79 9.71
CA PRO A 35 8.91 -6.43 10.16
C PRO A 35 8.73 -6.35 11.68
N SER A 36 9.52 -5.50 12.36
CA SER A 36 9.25 -5.16 13.76
C SER A 36 8.11 -4.16 13.87
N GLU A 37 7.45 -4.10 15.02
CA GLU A 37 6.43 -3.07 15.32
C GLU A 37 6.97 -1.66 15.07
N LEU A 38 8.18 -1.37 15.54
CA LEU A 38 8.85 -0.08 15.32
C LEU A 38 9.08 0.22 13.83
N ALA A 39 9.40 -0.79 13.01
CA ALA A 39 9.58 -0.61 11.57
C ALA A 39 8.24 -0.29 10.88
N LEU A 40 7.14 -0.92 11.32
CA LEU A 40 5.80 -0.61 10.83
C LEU A 40 5.38 0.82 11.20
N GLU A 41 5.51 1.21 12.47
CA GLU A 41 5.17 2.57 12.92
C GLU A 41 5.94 3.65 12.15
N ARG A 42 7.24 3.43 11.94
CA ARG A 42 8.06 4.34 11.14
C ARG A 42 7.59 4.42 9.68
N ALA A 43 7.27 3.27 9.08
CA ALA A 43 6.81 3.24 7.70
C ALA A 43 5.44 3.93 7.53
N ILE A 44 4.55 3.81 8.53
CA ILE A 44 3.28 4.56 8.59
C ILE A 44 3.58 6.06 8.62
N ALA A 45 4.40 6.52 9.57
CA ALA A 45 4.73 7.94 9.69
C ALA A 45 5.31 8.54 8.40
N LEU A 46 6.26 7.83 7.76
CA LEU A 46 6.84 8.26 6.48
C LEU A 46 5.81 8.32 5.35
N THR A 47 4.88 7.36 5.35
CA THR A 47 3.80 7.31 4.35
C THR A 47 2.82 8.45 4.56
N GLU A 48 2.41 8.71 5.81
CA GLU A 48 1.53 9.82 6.16
C GLU A 48 2.15 11.17 5.83
N ASP A 49 3.42 11.40 6.17
CA ASP A 49 4.13 12.64 5.86
C ASP A 49 4.15 12.93 4.35
N ALA A 50 4.33 11.89 3.52
CA ALA A 50 4.31 12.01 2.07
C ALA A 50 2.90 12.17 1.49
N LEU A 51 1.90 11.52 2.08
CA LEU A 51 0.53 11.44 1.58
C LEU A 51 -0.31 12.65 1.97
N MET A 52 -0.25 13.08 3.23
CA MET A 52 -1.14 14.09 3.81
C MET A 52 -1.22 15.40 3.00
N PRO A 53 -0.12 15.95 2.45
CA PRO A 53 -0.19 17.14 1.60
C PRO A 53 -1.03 16.95 0.33
N GLN A 54 -1.15 15.72 -0.16
CA GLN A 54 -1.83 15.37 -1.41
C GLN A 54 -3.28 14.91 -1.20
N VAL A 55 -3.70 14.60 0.04
CA VAL A 55 -5.04 14.05 0.35
C VAL A 55 -6.17 14.93 -0.18
N ALA A 56 -6.05 16.26 -0.04
CA ALA A 56 -7.09 17.18 -0.53
C ALA A 56 -7.26 17.11 -2.06
N ALA A 57 -6.17 16.99 -2.80
CA ALA A 57 -6.20 16.82 -4.24
C ALA A 57 -6.80 15.46 -4.62
N LEU A 58 -6.36 14.39 -3.96
CA LEU A 58 -6.86 13.02 -4.18
C LEU A 58 -8.37 12.89 -3.91
N ARG A 59 -8.92 13.57 -2.90
CA ARG A 59 -10.36 13.59 -2.59
C ARG A 59 -11.21 14.28 -3.66
N SER A 60 -10.61 15.14 -4.48
CA SER A 60 -11.33 15.89 -5.52
C SER A 60 -11.71 15.02 -6.73
N TYR A 61 -11.14 13.82 -6.83
CA TYR A 61 -11.42 12.88 -7.90
C TYR A 61 -12.35 11.76 -7.42
N PRO A 62 -13.43 11.44 -8.15
CA PRO A 62 -14.23 10.24 -7.93
C PRO A 62 -13.40 9.04 -8.40
N LEU A 63 -12.56 8.53 -7.51
CA LEU A 63 -11.53 7.58 -7.88
C LEU A 63 -12.02 6.14 -7.71
N GLU A 64 -12.36 5.53 -8.83
CA GLU A 64 -12.54 4.07 -8.94
C GLU A 64 -11.25 3.36 -9.35
N VAL A 65 -10.29 4.08 -9.98
CA VAL A 65 -9.09 3.48 -10.60
C VAL A 65 -7.85 4.33 -10.36
N LEU A 66 -6.80 3.69 -9.83
CA LEU A 66 -5.48 4.25 -9.61
C LEU A 66 -4.47 3.47 -10.45
N ILE A 67 -3.82 4.16 -11.37
CA ILE A 67 -2.71 3.60 -12.14
C ILE A 67 -1.46 3.76 -11.28
N ALA A 68 -0.83 2.64 -10.94
CA ALA A 68 0.37 2.60 -10.13
C ALA A 68 1.56 2.22 -11.00
N ALA A 69 2.58 3.07 -11.04
CA ALA A 69 3.81 2.77 -11.79
C ALA A 69 4.62 1.60 -11.18
N ASP A 70 4.38 1.24 -9.92
CA ASP A 70 5.11 0.19 -9.21
C ASP A 70 4.42 -1.17 -9.35
N GLU A 71 5.15 -2.17 -9.86
CA GLU A 71 4.65 -3.53 -10.04
C GLU A 71 4.14 -4.17 -8.73
N ALA A 72 4.72 -3.82 -7.58
CA ALA A 72 4.27 -4.38 -6.30
C ALA A 72 2.93 -3.78 -5.85
N LEU A 73 2.64 -2.52 -6.20
CA LEU A 73 1.32 -1.93 -6.00
C LEU A 73 0.31 -2.60 -6.94
N ALA A 74 0.64 -2.75 -8.22
CA ALA A 74 -0.25 -3.40 -9.20
C ALA A 74 -0.55 -4.87 -8.85
N ALA A 75 0.41 -5.60 -8.26
CA ALA A 75 0.23 -6.99 -7.85
C ALA A 75 -0.55 -7.17 -6.53
N LEU A 76 -0.79 -6.10 -5.77
CA LEU A 76 -1.37 -6.16 -4.42
C LEU A 76 -2.74 -6.86 -4.36
N PRO A 77 -3.70 -6.60 -5.27
CA PRO A 77 -5.01 -7.28 -5.22
C PRO A 77 -4.87 -8.81 -5.36
N SER A 78 -3.99 -9.27 -6.27
CA SER A 78 -3.72 -10.70 -6.45
C SER A 78 -3.12 -11.33 -5.18
N LEU A 79 -2.20 -10.63 -4.51
CA LEU A 79 -1.55 -11.10 -3.28
C LEU A 79 -2.51 -11.14 -2.08
N LEU A 80 -3.55 -10.31 -2.08
CA LEU A 80 -4.62 -10.33 -1.08
C LEU A 80 -5.76 -11.31 -1.41
N GLY A 81 -5.68 -12.00 -2.56
CA GLY A 81 -6.70 -12.94 -3.02
C GLY A 81 -7.94 -12.26 -3.64
N CYS A 82 -7.86 -10.98 -3.98
CA CYS A 82 -8.90 -10.22 -4.65
C CYS A 82 -8.85 -10.50 -6.16
N THR A 83 -9.28 -11.69 -6.56
CA THR A 83 -9.36 -12.12 -7.97
C THR A 83 -10.81 -12.31 -8.37
N ASP A 84 -11.56 -11.22 -8.51
CA ASP A 84 -12.88 -11.29 -9.13
C ASP A 84 -12.85 -10.77 -10.57
N THR A 85 -13.65 -11.42 -11.40
CA THR A 85 -13.64 -11.42 -12.88
C THR A 85 -13.48 -10.03 -13.55
N GLY A 86 -12.27 -9.71 -13.98
CA GLY A 86 -11.99 -8.67 -14.99
C GLY A 86 -11.53 -7.31 -14.48
N SER A 87 -11.59 -7.04 -13.18
CA SER A 87 -11.07 -5.82 -12.57
C SER A 87 -10.40 -6.14 -11.23
N LEU A 88 -9.10 -5.84 -11.10
CA LEU A 88 -8.32 -5.94 -9.85
C LEU A 88 -8.81 -4.91 -8.81
N GLN A 89 -10.03 -5.11 -8.31
CA GLN A 89 -10.68 -4.24 -7.36
C GLN A 89 -10.33 -4.66 -5.93
N LEU A 90 -9.94 -3.69 -5.13
CA LEU A 90 -9.48 -3.85 -3.76
C LEU A 90 -10.43 -3.12 -2.82
N GLY A 91 -11.03 -3.84 -1.88
CA GLY A 91 -11.85 -3.27 -0.82
C GLY A 91 -11.00 -2.82 0.37
N ILE A 92 -11.42 -1.76 1.06
CA ILE A 92 -10.75 -1.32 2.30
C ILE A 92 -10.69 -2.45 3.34
N ASP A 93 -11.74 -3.27 3.43
CA ASP A 93 -11.78 -4.39 4.39
C ASP A 93 -10.73 -5.47 4.07
N ASP A 94 -10.40 -5.68 2.79
CA ASP A 94 -9.33 -6.60 2.38
C ASP A 94 -7.95 -6.08 2.76
N VAL A 95 -7.75 -4.77 2.59
CA VAL A 95 -6.51 -4.08 2.96
C VAL A 95 -6.31 -4.09 4.46
N GLU A 96 -7.33 -3.75 5.24
CA GLU A 96 -7.26 -3.79 6.71
C GLU A 96 -7.05 -5.21 7.23
N ARG A 97 -7.68 -6.22 6.60
CA ARG A 97 -7.41 -7.63 6.93
C ARG A 97 -5.95 -7.99 6.68
N GLY A 98 -5.42 -7.63 5.51
CA GLY A 98 -4.00 -7.83 5.17
C GLY A 98 -3.09 -7.17 6.21
N PHE A 99 -3.37 -5.93 6.57
CA PHE A 99 -2.57 -5.17 7.52
C PHE A 99 -2.62 -5.79 8.92
N ASN A 100 -3.78 -6.25 9.37
CA ASN A 100 -3.92 -6.97 10.64
C ASN A 100 -3.09 -8.27 10.66
N GLN A 101 -2.99 -8.98 9.53
CA GLN A 101 -2.10 -10.15 9.42
C GLN A 101 -0.62 -9.74 9.55
N VAL A 102 -0.20 -8.63 8.93
CA VAL A 102 1.16 -8.08 9.10
C VAL A 102 1.43 -7.73 10.57
N ALA A 103 0.49 -7.05 11.24
CA ALA A 103 0.64 -6.66 12.63
C ALA A 103 0.76 -7.87 13.57
N GLN A 104 -0.03 -8.93 13.35
CA GLN A 104 0.12 -10.20 14.07
C GLN A 104 1.51 -10.81 13.88
N VAL A 105 2.02 -10.77 12.66
CA VAL A 105 3.35 -11.30 12.33
C VAL A 105 4.46 -10.48 12.96
N ALA A 106 4.33 -9.15 13.00
CA ALA A 106 5.25 -8.28 13.72
C ALA A 106 5.24 -8.52 15.24
N ALA A 107 4.09 -8.90 15.80
CA ALA A 107 3.93 -9.30 17.20
C ALA A 107 4.43 -10.72 17.51
N GLY A 108 5.01 -11.43 16.52
CA GLY A 108 5.65 -12.74 16.70
C GLY A 108 4.86 -13.93 16.15
N MET A 109 3.71 -13.72 15.50
CA MET A 109 3.02 -14.81 14.81
C MET A 109 3.81 -15.28 13.58
N PRO A 110 3.89 -16.59 13.31
CA PRO A 110 4.49 -17.07 12.07
C PRO A 110 3.67 -16.66 10.84
N ALA A 111 4.31 -16.10 9.80
CA ALA A 111 3.62 -15.62 8.60
C ALA A 111 2.76 -16.68 7.88
N HIS A 112 3.22 -17.94 7.88
CA HIS A 112 2.47 -19.05 7.30
C HIS A 112 1.16 -19.34 8.05
N ALA A 113 1.09 -19.02 9.35
CA ALA A 113 -0.10 -19.27 10.17
C ALA A 113 -1.24 -18.31 9.84
N VAL A 114 -0.92 -17.13 9.31
CA VAL A 114 -1.90 -16.10 8.93
C VAL A 114 -2.09 -15.99 7.41
N GLY A 115 -1.42 -16.83 6.61
CA GLY A 115 -1.54 -16.83 5.14
C GLY A 115 -0.87 -15.63 4.47
N LEU A 116 0.13 -15.01 5.11
CA LEU A 116 0.80 -13.81 4.60
C LEU A 116 2.01 -14.17 3.73
N PRO A 117 2.15 -13.59 2.51
CA PRO A 117 3.37 -13.74 1.73
C PRO A 117 4.58 -13.16 2.47
N ALA A 118 5.65 -13.95 2.60
CA ALA A 118 6.91 -13.52 3.23
C ALA A 118 7.73 -12.60 2.30
N GLN A 119 7.11 -11.49 1.86
CA GLN A 119 7.68 -10.55 0.90
C GLN A 119 7.69 -9.14 1.50
N PRO A 120 8.86 -8.59 1.86
CA PRO A 120 9.02 -7.21 2.34
C PRO A 120 8.30 -6.16 1.49
N ARG A 121 8.42 -6.27 0.17
CA ARG A 121 7.85 -5.31 -0.77
C ARG A 121 6.31 -5.34 -0.79
N PHE A 122 5.70 -6.50 -0.53
CA PHE A 122 4.26 -6.62 -0.32
C PHE A 122 3.81 -5.84 0.91
N VAL A 123 4.55 -5.94 2.03
CA VAL A 123 4.23 -5.19 3.26
C VAL A 123 4.30 -3.69 3.00
N ALA A 124 5.33 -3.22 2.29
CA ALA A 124 5.46 -1.81 1.94
C ALA A 124 4.30 -1.32 1.04
N ALA A 125 3.96 -2.09 -0.01
CA ALA A 125 2.85 -1.75 -0.91
C ALA A 125 1.50 -1.74 -0.18
N LEU A 126 1.24 -2.74 0.67
CA LEU A 126 0.02 -2.84 1.47
C LEU A 126 -0.16 -1.64 2.40
N LEU A 127 0.92 -1.24 3.08
CA LEU A 127 0.91 -0.11 3.99
C LEU A 127 0.61 1.20 3.26
N VAL A 128 1.24 1.45 2.12
CA VAL A 128 0.96 2.64 1.29
C VAL A 128 -0.51 2.70 0.88
N VAL A 129 -1.06 1.59 0.39
CA VAL A 129 -2.45 1.53 -0.06
C VAL A 129 -3.42 1.67 1.10
N ARG A 130 -3.11 1.11 2.27
CA ARG A 130 -3.89 1.28 3.49
C ARG A 130 -4.00 2.76 3.87
N GLU A 131 -2.87 3.43 4.04
CA GLU A 131 -2.88 4.85 4.45
C GLU A 131 -3.56 5.72 3.40
N LEU A 132 -3.35 5.43 2.11
CA LEU A 132 -4.03 6.10 1.01
C LEU A 132 -5.55 5.97 1.11
N MET A 133 -6.08 4.75 1.18
CA MET A 133 -7.52 4.53 1.22
C MET A 133 -8.13 5.07 2.52
N HIS A 134 -7.44 4.92 3.65
CA HIS A 134 -7.91 5.37 4.96
C HIS A 134 -7.98 6.89 5.06
N HIS A 135 -6.91 7.61 4.71
CA HIS A 135 -6.86 9.07 4.80
C HIS A 135 -7.68 9.75 3.70
N VAL A 136 -7.72 9.22 2.48
CA VAL A 136 -8.57 9.81 1.44
C VAL A 136 -10.05 9.48 1.68
N GLY A 137 -10.35 8.31 2.26
CA GLY A 137 -11.71 7.85 2.57
C GLY A 137 -12.30 6.93 1.51
N TRP A 138 -11.47 6.31 0.68
CA TRP A 138 -11.92 5.39 -0.37
C TRP A 138 -12.32 4.04 0.21
N LYS A 139 -13.46 3.51 -0.26
CA LYS A 139 -13.94 2.18 0.13
C LYS A 139 -13.52 1.08 -0.82
N GLN A 140 -13.28 1.44 -2.08
CA GLN A 140 -12.83 0.54 -3.13
C GLN A 140 -11.80 1.26 -3.99
N LEU A 141 -10.87 0.49 -4.54
CA LEU A 141 -9.79 0.98 -5.39
C LEU A 141 -9.48 -0.07 -6.44
N GLN A 142 -9.50 0.26 -7.73
CA GLN A 142 -8.90 -0.58 -8.76
C GLN A 142 -7.44 -0.19 -8.96
N LEU A 143 -6.53 -1.14 -8.87
CA LEU A 143 -5.12 -0.94 -9.20
C LEU A 143 -4.86 -1.41 -10.64
N ARG A 144 -4.19 -0.60 -11.44
CA ARG A 144 -3.80 -0.90 -12.83
C ARG A 144 -2.33 -0.64 -13.08
#